data_AF-A7T6B9-F1
#
_entry.id   AF-A7T6B9-F1
#
_cell.length_a   1.000
_cell.length_b   1.000
_cell.length_c   1.000
_cell.angle_alpha   90.00
_cell.angle_beta   90.00
_cell.angle_gamma   90.00
#
_symmetry.space_group_name_H-M   'P 1'
#
loop_
_entity.id
_entity.type
_entity.pdbx_description
1 polymer ?
#
loop_
_entity_poly.entity_id
_entity_poly.type
_entity_poly.pdbx_seq_one_letter_code
_entity_poly.pdbx_strand_id
1 'polypeptide(L)'
;MHTRLSGNHTRLLGNHTRLSGNHTRLSGNHARLSGNHARLSGSHTRLSGSHTRLSGNHTRLSGNHARLSGNHTRLSGGHTMLSGSRTRLSGNHARLSGNWLP
;
A
#
# COMPACT_ATOMS: atom_id res chain seq x y z
N MET A 1 15.13 -15.49 -4.41
CA MET A 1 15.77 -14.34 -5.10
C MET A 1 15.14 -13.05 -4.56
N HIS A 2 15.94 -12.03 -4.26
CA HIS A 2 15.46 -10.73 -3.77
C HIS A 2 15.75 -9.65 -4.80
N THR A 3 14.75 -8.85 -5.15
CA THR A 3 14.92 -7.76 -6.13
C THR A 3 14.90 -6.41 -5.42
N ARG A 4 15.88 -5.56 -5.74
CA ARG A 4 15.96 -4.17 -5.29
C ARG A 4 16.14 -3.27 -6.50
N LEU A 5 15.28 -2.27 -6.62
CA LEU A 5 15.32 -1.32 -7.73
C LEU A 5 14.96 0.09 -7.24
N SER A 6 15.57 1.10 -7.84
CA SER A 6 15.11 2.48 -7.76
C SER A 6 14.96 3.05 -9.17
N GLY A 7 14.00 3.94 -9.37
CA GLY A 7 13.85 4.62 -10.66
C GLY A 7 12.62 5.52 -10.72
N ASN A 8 12.65 6.50 -11.61
CA ASN A 8 11.56 7.49 -11.72
C ASN A 8 10.25 6.88 -12.23
N HIS A 9 10.35 5.94 -13.19
CA HIS A 9 9.21 5.23 -13.77
C HIS A 9 9.52 3.75 -13.77
N THR A 10 8.87 3.00 -12.89
CA THR A 10 9.17 1.57 -12.73
C THR A 10 7.90 0.75 -12.63
N ARG A 11 7.89 -0.37 -13.34
CA ARG A 11 6.87 -1.40 -13.24
C ARG A 11 7.54 -2.74 -13.08
N LEU A 12 7.18 -3.46 -12.02
CA LEU A 12 7.81 -4.74 -11.71
C LEU A 12 6.76 -5.75 -11.23
N LEU A 13 6.96 -7.01 -11.63
CA LEU A 13 6.31 -8.18 -11.06
C LEU A 13 7.39 -8.97 -10.35
N GLY A 14 7.20 -9.32 -9.08
CA GLY A 14 8.19 -10.13 -8.38
C GLY A 14 7.86 -10.38 -6.92
N ASN A 15 8.16 -11.59 -6.47
CA ASN A 15 8.12 -11.96 -5.06
C ASN A 15 9.38 -11.45 -4.36
N HIS A 16 9.24 -11.02 -3.11
CA HIS A 16 10.34 -10.52 -2.28
C HIS A 16 11.06 -9.28 -2.84
N THR A 17 10.28 -8.27 -3.20
CA THR A 17 10.75 -7.06 -3.90
C THR A 17 10.81 -5.83 -3.00
N ARG A 18 11.83 -5.00 -3.16
CA ARG A 18 11.87 -3.61 -2.66
C ARG A 18 12.04 -2.64 -3.83
N LEU A 19 11.11 -1.71 -3.99
CA LEU A 19 11.12 -0.72 -5.07
C LEU A 19 10.93 0.69 -4.51
N SER A 20 11.70 1.66 -5.00
CA SER A 20 11.52 3.08 -4.71
C SER A 20 11.49 3.94 -5.98
N GLY A 21 10.71 5.02 -5.98
CA GLY A 21 10.63 5.91 -7.15
C GLY A 21 9.48 6.89 -7.14
N ASN A 22 9.43 7.78 -8.14
CA ASN A 22 8.37 8.78 -8.22
C ASN A 22 7.05 8.18 -8.73
N HIS A 23 7.08 7.43 -9.83
CA HIS A 23 5.92 6.76 -10.43
C HIS A 23 6.18 5.26 -10.50
N THR A 24 5.59 4.52 -9.56
CA THR A 24 5.94 3.11 -9.37
C THR A 24 4.72 2.20 -9.31
N ARG A 25 4.83 1.04 -9.95
CA ARG A 25 3.83 -0.04 -9.90
C ARG A 25 4.52 -1.36 -9.60
N LEU A 26 4.13 -2.00 -8.51
CA LEU A 26 4.65 -3.31 -8.12
C LEU A 26 3.49 -4.28 -7.90
N SER A 27 3.62 -5.49 -8.43
CA SER A 27 2.75 -6.62 -8.09
C SER A 27 3.60 -7.77 -7.56
N GLY A 28 3.24 -8.36 -6.43
CA GLY A 28 3.92 -9.53 -5.90
C GLY A 28 3.81 -9.69 -4.39
N ASN A 29 4.23 -10.87 -3.92
CA ASN A 29 4.18 -11.22 -2.51
C ASN A 29 5.44 -10.73 -1.77
N HIS A 30 5.31 -10.41 -0.48
CA HIS A 30 6.41 -9.92 0.36
C HIS A 30 7.10 -8.67 -0.22
N ALA A 31 6.32 -7.64 -0.51
CA ALA A 31 6.78 -6.44 -1.20
C ALA A 31 6.85 -5.19 -0.32
N ARG A 32 7.86 -4.34 -0.56
CA ARG A 32 7.96 -2.99 -0.01
C ARG A 32 8.08 -1.99 -1.15
N LEU A 33 7.19 -1.00 -1.18
CA LEU A 33 7.21 0.08 -2.17
C LEU A 33 7.24 1.43 -1.46
N SER A 34 8.04 2.37 -1.97
CA SER A 34 8.05 3.77 -1.55
C SER A 34 7.98 4.69 -2.77
N GLY A 35 7.05 5.64 -2.80
CA GLY A 35 7.01 6.58 -3.93
C GLY A 35 5.90 7.61 -3.90
N ASN A 36 6.08 8.69 -4.66
CA ASN A 36 5.13 9.81 -4.70
C ASN A 36 3.78 9.40 -5.30
N HIS A 37 3.80 8.67 -6.41
CA HIS A 37 2.63 8.09 -7.08
C HIS A 37 2.84 6.59 -7.22
N ALA A 38 2.28 5.83 -6.27
CA ALA A 38 2.63 4.43 -6.12
C ALA A 38 1.40 3.52 -6.05
N ARG A 39 1.48 2.39 -6.76
CA ARG A 39 0.47 1.32 -6.71
C ARG A 39 1.15 0.00 -6.37
N LEU A 40 0.67 -0.66 -5.33
CA LEU A 40 1.15 -1.99 -4.95
C LEU A 40 -0.04 -2.94 -4.79
N SER A 41 0.11 -4.16 -5.31
CA SER A 41 -0.83 -5.26 -5.09
C SER A 41 -0.07 -6.52 -4.69
N GLY A 42 -0.60 -7.27 -3.71
CA GLY A 42 -0.07 -8.58 -3.35
C GLY A 42 -0.27 -8.93 -1.88
N SER A 43 0.30 -10.05 -1.45
CA SER A 43 0.23 -10.50 -0.05
C SER A 43 1.45 -10.04 0.75
N HIS A 44 1.25 -9.69 2.03
CA HIS A 44 2.32 -9.24 2.94
C HIS A 44 3.10 -8.02 2.40
N THR A 45 2.40 -6.89 2.31
CA THR A 45 2.93 -5.71 1.60
C THR A 45 3.00 -4.46 2.48
N ARG A 46 3.99 -3.61 2.23
CA ARG A 46 4.11 -2.27 2.83
C ARG A 46 4.27 -1.22 1.74
N LEU A 47 3.44 -0.18 1.76
CA LEU A 47 3.53 0.97 0.86
C LEU A 47 3.62 2.27 1.67
N SER A 48 4.49 3.19 1.23
CA SER A 48 4.59 4.56 1.74
C SER A 48 4.64 5.56 0.59
N GLY A 49 3.98 6.72 0.70
CA GLY A 49 4.00 7.71 -0.38
C GLY A 49 2.95 8.81 -0.28
N SER A 50 2.99 9.78 -1.19
CA SER A 50 2.02 10.90 -1.20
C SER A 50 0.66 10.47 -1.77
N HIS A 51 0.63 9.88 -2.95
CA HIS A 51 -0.57 9.41 -3.66
C HIS A 51 -0.47 7.90 -3.88
N THR A 52 -1.18 7.14 -3.05
CA THR A 52 -0.94 5.70 -2.91
C THR A 52 -2.21 4.87 -3.02
N ARG A 53 -2.08 3.72 -3.69
CA ARG A 53 -3.12 2.68 -3.74
C ARG A 53 -2.51 1.34 -3.41
N LEU A 54 -3.02 0.70 -2.35
CA LEU A 54 -2.61 -0.64 -1.93
C LEU A 54 -3.81 -1.59 -1.95
N SER A 55 -3.61 -2.81 -2.44
CA SER A 55 -4.59 -3.89 -2.32
C SER A 55 -3.90 -5.20 -1.93
N GLY A 56 -4.43 -5.92 -0.95
CA GLY A 56 -3.83 -7.18 -0.50
C GLY A 56 -4.37 -7.71 0.83
N ASN A 57 -3.89 -8.88 1.25
CA ASN A 57 -4.37 -9.52 2.49
C ASN A 57 -3.78 -8.86 3.74
N HIS A 58 -2.48 -9.04 3.99
CA HIS A 58 -1.75 -8.43 5.10
C HIS A 58 -1.02 -7.18 4.64
N THR A 59 -1.55 -6.00 4.98
CA THR A 59 -1.09 -4.75 4.37
C THR A 59 -0.89 -3.62 5.38
N ARG A 60 0.13 -2.80 5.13
CA ARG A 60 0.33 -1.51 5.81
C ARG A 60 0.55 -0.42 4.77
N LEU A 61 -0.29 0.60 4.82
CA LEU A 61 -0.19 1.77 3.96
C LEU A 61 -0.03 3.04 4.79
N SER A 62 0.94 3.88 4.42
CA SER A 62 1.06 5.25 4.91
C SER A 62 1.07 6.23 3.75
N GLY A 63 0.26 7.29 3.80
CA GLY A 63 0.33 8.34 2.79
C GLY A 63 -0.67 9.49 2.91
N ASN A 64 -0.38 10.61 2.25
CA ASN A 64 -1.21 11.81 2.32
C ASN A 64 -2.57 11.62 1.66
N HIS A 65 -2.61 11.01 0.47
CA HIS A 65 -3.81 10.60 -0.24
C HIS A 65 -3.74 9.09 -0.50
N ALA A 66 -4.41 8.33 0.35
CA ALA A 66 -4.18 6.90 0.45
C ALA A 66 -5.47 6.09 0.32
N ARG A 67 -5.43 5.06 -0.52
CA ARG A 67 -6.53 4.10 -0.70
C ARG A 67 -6.03 2.69 -0.40
N LEU A 68 -6.67 2.00 0.52
CA LEU A 68 -6.32 0.64 0.91
C LEU A 68 -7.53 -0.28 0.83
N SER A 69 -7.33 -1.47 0.27
CA SER A 69 -8.31 -2.56 0.23
C SER A 69 -7.70 -3.90 0.70
N GLY A 70 -8.31 -4.62 1.64
CA GLY A 70 -7.74 -5.88 2.13
C GLY A 70 -8.39 -6.55 3.34
N ASN A 71 -7.83 -7.68 3.82
CA ASN A 71 -8.39 -8.47 4.93
C ASN A 71 -7.69 -8.37 6.28
N HIS A 72 -6.51 -7.76 6.36
CA HIS A 72 -5.82 -7.41 7.61
C HIS A 72 -4.96 -6.18 7.35
N THR A 73 -5.54 -5.00 7.58
CA THR A 73 -5.00 -3.78 7.00
C THR A 73 -4.75 -2.71 8.05
N ARG A 74 -3.63 -2.00 7.94
CA ARG A 74 -3.40 -0.75 8.67
C ARG A 74 -3.20 0.40 7.69
N LEU A 75 -3.98 1.46 7.84
CA LEU A 75 -3.87 2.68 7.04
C LEU A 75 -3.59 3.88 7.94
N SER A 76 -2.57 4.68 7.59
CA SER A 76 -2.28 5.98 8.20
C SER A 76 -2.17 7.08 7.12
N GLY A 77 -2.71 8.27 7.36
CA GLY A 77 -2.64 9.33 6.36
C GLY A 77 -3.46 10.59 6.60
N GLY A 78 -3.35 11.56 5.69
CA GLY A 78 -4.18 12.77 5.71
C GLY A 78 -5.60 12.50 5.23
N HIS A 79 -5.73 12.14 3.95
CA HIS A 79 -6.98 11.77 3.26
C HIS A 79 -6.95 10.28 2.92
N THR A 80 -7.81 9.52 3.59
CA THR A 80 -7.74 8.06 3.60
C THR A 80 -9.08 7.44 3.22
N MET A 81 -9.02 6.41 2.36
CA MET A 81 -10.14 5.51 2.11
C MET A 81 -9.69 4.09 2.37
N LEU A 82 -10.39 3.41 3.28
CA LEU A 82 -10.10 2.05 3.68
C LEU A 82 -11.30 1.16 3.45
N SER A 83 -11.11 0.07 2.71
CA SER A 83 -12.11 -0.96 2.55
C SER A 83 -11.57 -2.33 2.95
N GLY A 84 -12.32 -3.12 3.70
CA GLY A 84 -11.80 -4.42 4.10
C GLY A 84 -12.40 -5.04 5.34
N SER A 85 -11.79 -6.14 5.75
CA SER A 85 -12.03 -6.75 7.06
C SER A 85 -10.84 -6.54 7.98
N ARG A 86 -11.08 -6.52 9.30
CA ARG A 86 -10.04 -6.46 10.35
C ARG A 86 -9.03 -5.32 10.11
N THR A 87 -9.56 -4.10 10.12
CA THR A 87 -8.79 -2.93 9.73
C THR A 87 -8.48 -2.01 10.90
N ARG A 88 -7.40 -1.24 10.79
CA ARG A 88 -7.12 -0.09 11.65
C ARG A 88 -6.85 1.12 10.77
N LEU A 89 -7.52 2.22 11.09
CA LEU A 89 -7.40 3.48 10.39
C LEU A 89 -6.94 4.58 11.35
N SER A 90 -6.01 5.42 10.89
CA SER A 90 -5.63 6.66 11.53
C SER A 90 -5.48 7.74 10.46
N GLY A 91 -6.21 8.85 10.59
CA GLY A 91 -6.06 9.96 9.67
C GLY A 91 -7.03 11.11 9.92
N ASN A 92 -6.72 12.25 9.31
CA ASN A 92 -7.46 13.49 9.52
C ASN A 92 -8.83 13.47 8.81
N HIS A 93 -8.86 12.91 7.60
CA HIS A 93 -10.05 12.73 6.79
C HIS A 93 -10.15 11.27 6.34
N ALA A 94 -11.15 10.57 6.86
CA ALA A 94 -11.24 9.11 6.78
C ALA A 94 -12.59 8.64 6.25
N ARG A 95 -12.56 7.70 5.30
CA ARG A 95 -13.73 6.89 4.91
C ARG A 95 -13.41 5.41 5.06
N LEU A 96 -14.38 4.65 5.56
CA LEU A 96 -14.21 3.29 6.01
C LEU A 96 -15.40 2.43 5.50
N SER A 97 -15.17 1.34 4.75
CA SER A 97 -16.22 0.40 4.27
C SER A 97 -15.87 -1.10 4.41
N GLY A 98 -16.72 -1.93 5.04
CA GLY A 98 -16.45 -3.35 5.31
C GLY A 98 -16.69 -3.80 6.77
N ASN A 99 -16.15 -4.97 7.15
CA ASN A 99 -16.39 -5.59 8.45
C ASN A 99 -15.27 -5.22 9.45
N TRP A 100 -15.64 -4.51 10.52
CA TRP A 100 -14.70 -4.02 11.52
C TRP A 100 -14.67 -4.95 12.74
N LEU A 101 -13.47 -5.18 13.27
CA LEU A 101 -13.29 -5.67 14.63
C LEU A 101 -12.93 -4.47 15.50
N PRO A 102 -13.43 -4.37 16.75
CA PRO A 102 -13.03 -3.35 17.71
C PRO A 102 -11.51 -3.29 17.92
#